data_AF-A0A061B1M8-F1
#
_entry.id   AF-A0A061B1M8-F1
#
_cell.length_a   1.000
_cell.length_b   1.000
_cell.length_c   1.000
_cell.angle_alpha   90.00
_cell.angle_beta   90.00
_cell.angle_gamma   90.00
#
_symmetry.space_group_name_H-M   'P 1'
#
loop_
_entity.id
_entity.type
_entity.pdbx_description
1 polymer ?
#
loop_
_entity_poly.entity_id
_entity_poly.type
_entity_poly.pdbx_seq_one_letter_code
_entity_poly.pdbx_strand_id
1 'polypeptide(L)'
;MLNPLGSTRNRHSAEEEDIAYRLQVMGAREGAIKGTLVAGSLMTLAQWRFPWVQKQTLAGKAFLVMWGTIFGMVTYADHYLLQWEAEHRAQSERWRTQARSELAAQGTVPSESAMRAWKTAYDSKLRNTLDSSASAPTTSVPAAQTAEGRSQVLQELELAKQEKTGGVDRT
;
A
#
# COMPACT_ATOMS: atom_id res chain seq x y z
N MET A 1 -4.81 -34.77 -27.65
CA MET A 1 -5.45 -34.16 -26.46
C MET A 1 -4.51 -33.10 -25.90
N LEU A 2 -4.79 -31.82 -26.14
CA LEU A 2 -3.99 -30.71 -25.61
C LEU A 2 -4.39 -30.44 -24.15
N ASN A 3 -3.41 -30.39 -23.25
CA ASN A 3 -3.59 -30.12 -21.83
C ASN A 3 -4.09 -28.67 -21.60
N PRO A 4 -5.33 -28.44 -21.10
CA PRO A 4 -5.83 -27.09 -20.82
C PRO A 4 -5.12 -26.42 -19.62
N LEU A 5 -4.36 -27.17 -18.82
CA LEU A 5 -3.63 -26.69 -17.64
C LEU A 5 -2.36 -25.88 -17.99
N GLY A 6 -1.80 -26.02 -19.20
CA GLY A 6 -0.61 -25.28 -19.61
C GLY A 6 -0.90 -23.80 -19.92
N SER A 7 -2.07 -23.52 -20.49
CA SER A 7 -2.50 -22.18 -20.89
C SER A 7 -2.76 -21.26 -19.68
N THR A 8 -3.39 -21.80 -18.63
CA THR A 8 -3.68 -21.03 -17.41
C THR A 8 -2.44 -20.71 -16.58
N ARG A 9 -1.45 -21.62 -16.56
CA ARG A 9 -0.17 -21.42 -15.87
C ARG A 9 0.70 -20.39 -16.57
N ASN A 10 0.79 -20.43 -17.90
CA ASN A 10 1.52 -19.41 -18.67
C ASN A 10 0.89 -18.03 -18.56
N ARG A 11 -0.44 -17.93 -18.46
CA ARG A 11 -1.12 -16.65 -18.27
C ARG A 11 -0.89 -16.04 -16.89
N HIS A 12 -0.92 -16.86 -15.82
CA HIS A 12 -0.56 -16.38 -14.47
C HIS A 12 0.89 -15.91 -14.42
N SER A 13 1.81 -16.64 -15.05
CA SER A 13 3.23 -16.25 -15.08
C SER A 13 3.46 -14.90 -15.76
N ALA A 14 2.77 -14.63 -16.88
CA ALA A 14 2.89 -13.35 -17.58
C ALA A 14 2.27 -12.19 -16.80
N GLU A 15 1.14 -12.41 -16.13
CA GLU A 15 0.49 -11.40 -15.28
C GLU A 15 1.36 -11.08 -14.04
N GLU A 16 2.00 -12.09 -13.44
CA GLU A 16 2.95 -11.92 -12.33
C GLU A 16 4.20 -11.13 -12.75
N GLU A 17 4.74 -11.39 -13.95
CA GLU A 17 5.88 -10.64 -14.52
C GLU A 17 5.54 -9.16 -14.78
N ASP A 18 4.38 -8.88 -15.37
CA ASP A 18 3.93 -7.51 -15.64
C ASP A 18 3.69 -6.72 -14.34
N ILE A 19 3.18 -7.39 -13.30
CA ILE A 19 2.99 -6.80 -11.97
C ILE A 19 4.36 -6.49 -11.36
N ALA A 20 5.29 -7.44 -11.35
CA ALA A 20 6.64 -7.23 -10.82
C ALA A 20 7.37 -6.10 -11.55
N TYR A 21 7.27 -6.03 -12.88
CA TYR A 21 7.88 -4.98 -13.69
C TYR A 21 7.32 -3.60 -13.33
N ARG A 22 6.00 -3.45 -13.27
CA ARG A 22 5.37 -2.17 -12.87
C ARG A 22 5.77 -1.75 -11.47
N LEU A 23 5.90 -2.72 -10.58
CA LEU A 23 6.31 -2.49 -9.20
C LEU A 23 7.74 -1.97 -9.10
N GLN A 24 8.65 -2.60 -9.84
CA GLN A 24 10.04 -2.19 -9.93
C GLN A 24 10.17 -0.78 -10.54
N VAL A 25 9.40 -0.49 -11.60
CA VAL A 25 9.38 0.85 -12.21
C VAL A 25 8.87 1.91 -11.23
N MET A 26 7.83 1.62 -10.46
CA MET A 26 7.34 2.55 -9.44
C MET A 26 8.37 2.76 -8.32
N GLY A 27 8.95 1.69 -7.78
CA GLY A 27 9.99 1.76 -6.75
C GLY A 27 11.24 2.50 -7.23
N ALA A 28 11.67 2.25 -8.48
CA ALA A 28 12.81 2.93 -9.08
C ALA A 28 12.57 4.43 -9.27
N ARG A 29 11.36 4.85 -9.68
CA ARG A 29 11.02 6.29 -9.82
C ARG A 29 11.06 7.01 -8.47
N GLU A 30 10.49 6.39 -7.44
CA GLU A 30 10.51 6.95 -6.09
C GLU A 30 11.93 7.00 -5.51
N GLY A 31 12.70 5.93 -5.70
CA GLY A 31 14.10 5.82 -5.31
C GLY A 31 15.00 6.84 -6.01
N ALA A 32 14.79 7.10 -7.30
CA ALA A 32 15.55 8.09 -8.05
C ALA A 32 15.29 9.52 -7.52
N ILE A 33 14.04 9.86 -7.20
CA ILE A 33 13.69 11.16 -6.63
C ILE A 33 14.34 11.31 -5.24
N LYS A 34 14.16 10.33 -4.36
CA LYS A 34 14.72 10.34 -3.01
C LYS A 34 16.25 10.36 -3.03
N GLY A 35 16.88 9.54 -3.87
CA GLY A 35 18.33 9.49 -4.06
C GLY A 35 18.89 10.82 -4.54
N THR A 36 18.23 11.47 -5.50
CA THR A 36 18.64 12.80 -5.99
C THR A 36 18.50 13.88 -4.92
N LEU A 37 17.42 13.86 -4.13
CA LEU A 37 17.22 14.82 -3.04
C LEU A 37 18.29 14.66 -1.95
N VAL A 38 18.59 13.43 -1.54
CA VAL A 38 19.61 13.14 -0.52
C VAL A 38 21.01 13.49 -1.06
N ALA A 39 21.36 13.05 -2.26
CA ALA A 39 22.68 13.32 -2.83
C ALA A 39 22.87 14.81 -3.15
N GLY A 40 21.84 15.47 -3.68
CA GLY A 40 21.83 16.91 -3.95
C GLY A 40 22.00 17.73 -2.67
N SER A 41 21.20 17.44 -1.64
CA SER A 41 21.30 18.14 -0.35
C SER A 41 22.65 17.91 0.33
N LEU A 42 23.17 16.68 0.31
CA LEU A 42 24.51 16.38 0.81
C LEU A 42 25.57 17.18 0.06
N MET A 43 25.44 17.31 -1.26
CA MET A 43 26.38 18.06 -2.08
C MET A 43 26.31 19.57 -1.82
N THR A 44 25.12 20.12 -1.61
CA THR A 44 24.93 21.51 -1.21
C THR A 44 25.56 21.79 0.16
N LEU A 45 25.40 20.88 1.12
CA LEU A 45 26.03 21.00 2.44
C LEU A 45 27.56 20.90 2.35
N ALA A 46 28.08 19.98 1.54
CA ALA A 46 29.52 19.82 1.31
C ALA A 46 30.13 21.07 0.66
N GLN A 47 29.42 21.68 -0.29
CA GLN A 47 29.80 22.95 -0.93
C GLN A 47 29.87 24.10 0.08
N TRP A 48 28.96 24.16 1.05
CA TRP A 48 28.96 25.22 2.05
C TRP A 48 30.05 25.00 3.12
N ARG A 49 30.25 23.76 3.57
CA ARG A 49 31.16 23.45 4.68
C ARG A 49 32.62 23.40 4.29
N PHE A 50 32.96 22.92 3.09
CA PHE A 50 34.35 22.60 2.74
C PHE A 50 34.87 23.48 1.59
N PRO A 51 35.82 24.42 1.85
CA PRO A 51 36.37 25.30 0.81
C PRO A 51 37.18 24.56 -0.26
N TRP A 52 37.62 23.33 0.00
CA TRP A 52 38.24 22.46 -1.01
C TRP A 52 37.23 21.96 -2.05
N VAL A 53 36.01 21.60 -1.61
CA VAL A 53 34.92 21.18 -2.52
C VAL A 53 34.45 22.33 -3.39
N GLN A 54 34.53 23.57 -2.88
CA GLN A 54 34.20 24.77 -3.65
C GLN A 54 35.08 24.95 -4.90
N LYS A 55 36.36 24.57 -4.81
CA LYS A 55 37.34 24.69 -5.89
C LYS A 55 37.29 23.55 -6.92
N GLN A 56 36.51 22.50 -6.67
CA GLN A 56 36.37 21.33 -7.57
C GLN A 56 35.45 21.62 -8.77
N THR A 57 35.66 20.90 -9.87
CA THR A 57 34.91 21.08 -11.13
C THR A 57 33.42 20.76 -10.94
N LEU A 58 32.56 21.54 -11.60
CA LEU A 58 31.10 21.37 -11.51
C LEU A 58 30.64 19.99 -12.02
N ALA A 59 31.35 19.44 -13.01
CA ALA A 59 31.11 18.11 -13.55
C ALA A 59 31.33 17.00 -12.51
N GLY A 60 32.38 17.09 -11.68
CA GLY A 60 32.62 16.13 -10.61
C GLY A 60 31.49 16.12 -9.57
N LYS A 61 30.90 17.29 -9.30
CA LYS A 61 29.77 17.42 -8.37
C LYS A 61 28.51 16.80 -8.92
N ALA A 62 28.21 17.08 -10.19
CA ALA A 62 27.07 16.47 -10.88
C ALA A 62 27.23 14.95 -10.98
N PHE A 63 28.45 14.46 -11.21
CA PHE A 63 28.74 13.02 -11.23
C PHE A 63 28.44 12.35 -9.90
N LEU A 64 28.84 12.94 -8.77
CA LEU A 64 28.54 12.41 -7.43
C LEU A 64 27.03 12.41 -7.12
N VAL A 65 26.32 13.46 -7.52
CA VAL A 65 24.85 13.51 -7.36
C VAL A 65 24.19 12.41 -8.17
N MET A 66 24.59 12.24 -9.44
CA MET A 66 24.08 11.18 -10.32
C MET A 66 24.38 9.78 -9.76
N TRP A 67 25.55 9.58 -9.17
CA TRP A 67 25.88 8.33 -8.48
C TRP A 67 24.93 8.04 -7.31
N GLY A 68 24.64 9.05 -6.48
CA GLY A 68 23.65 8.93 -5.40
C GLY A 68 22.24 8.68 -5.91
N THR A 69 21.85 9.28 -7.05
CA THR A 69 20.57 9.00 -7.71
C THR A 69 20.46 7.54 -8.17
N ILE A 70 21.48 7.01 -8.84
CA ILE A 70 21.50 5.61 -9.28
C ILE A 70 21.44 4.67 -8.08
N PHE A 71 22.23 4.95 -7.04
CA PHE A 71 22.22 4.15 -5.82
C PHE A 71 20.84 4.15 -5.13
N GLY A 72 20.20 5.32 -5.04
CA GLY A 72 18.84 5.43 -4.51
C GLY A 72 17.81 4.69 -5.36
N MET A 73 17.93 4.74 -6.68
CA MET A 73 17.06 4.01 -7.60
C MET A 73 17.13 2.50 -7.40
N VAL A 74 18.34 1.94 -7.33
CA VAL A 74 18.55 0.48 -7.20
C VAL A 74 18.07 -0.02 -5.83
N THR A 75 18.49 0.62 -4.75
CA THR A 75 18.14 0.19 -3.39
C THR A 75 16.64 0.23 -3.11
N TYR A 76 15.93 1.25 -3.63
CA TYR A 76 14.49 1.36 -3.44
C TYR A 76 13.70 0.39 -4.32
N ALA A 77 14.21 0.07 -5.53
CA ALA A 77 13.64 -0.97 -6.37
C ALA A 77 13.73 -2.35 -5.69
N ASP A 78 14.89 -2.69 -5.13
CA ASP A 78 15.08 -3.95 -4.40
C ASP A 78 14.21 -4.01 -3.14
N HIS A 79 14.11 -2.91 -2.39
CA HIS A 79 13.25 -2.85 -1.20
C HIS A 79 11.78 -3.09 -1.53
N TYR A 80 11.30 -2.52 -2.64
CA TYR A 80 9.90 -2.68 -3.05
C TYR A 80 9.60 -4.13 -3.45
N LEU A 81 10.52 -4.79 -4.17
CA LEU A 81 10.37 -6.20 -4.56
C LEU A 81 10.32 -7.11 -3.32
N LEU A 82 11.23 -6.91 -2.37
CA LEU A 82 11.26 -7.66 -1.11
C LEU A 82 9.99 -7.41 -0.26
N GLN A 83 9.53 -6.17 -0.21
CA GLN A 83 8.31 -5.82 0.52
C GLN A 83 7.07 -6.49 -0.09
N TRP A 84 7.00 -6.54 -1.43
CA TRP A 84 5.93 -7.24 -2.13
C TRP A 84 5.94 -8.74 -1.85
N GLU A 85 7.10 -9.39 -1.92
CA GLU A 85 7.21 -10.82 -1.57
C GLU A 85 6.82 -11.08 -0.11
N ALA A 86 7.28 -10.24 0.81
CA ALA A 86 6.97 -10.35 2.23
C ALA A 86 5.47 -10.20 2.48
N GLU A 87 4.83 -9.23 1.83
CA GLU A 87 3.38 -9.03 1.90
C GLU A 87 2.63 -10.20 1.27
N HIS A 88 3.09 -10.74 0.14
CA HIS A 88 2.47 -11.92 -0.50
C HIS A 88 2.52 -13.15 0.42
N ARG A 89 3.67 -13.39 1.08
CA ARG A 89 3.81 -14.45 2.08
C ARG A 89 2.90 -14.20 3.28
N ALA A 90 2.87 -12.98 3.82
CA ALA A 90 2.03 -12.61 4.96
C ALA A 90 0.54 -12.76 4.66
N GLN A 91 0.06 -12.31 3.50
CA GLN A 91 -1.31 -12.51 3.05
C GLN A 91 -1.64 -14.01 2.93
N SER A 92 -0.71 -14.80 2.39
CA SER A 92 -0.87 -16.24 2.29
C SER A 92 -1.00 -16.92 3.66
N GLU A 93 -0.31 -16.43 4.68
CA GLU A 93 -0.41 -16.98 6.04
C GLU A 93 -1.65 -16.49 6.79
N ARG A 94 -2.08 -15.24 6.54
CA ARG A 94 -3.29 -14.65 7.16
C ARG A 94 -4.54 -15.46 6.82
N TRP A 95 -4.77 -15.77 5.54
CA TRP A 95 -5.96 -16.54 5.16
C TRP A 95 -5.88 -17.98 5.66
N ARG A 96 -4.70 -18.60 5.70
CA ARG A 96 -4.51 -19.94 6.29
C ARG A 96 -4.82 -19.94 7.78
N THR A 97 -4.39 -18.90 8.50
CA THR A 97 -4.66 -18.76 9.94
C THR A 97 -6.15 -18.56 10.20
N GLN A 98 -6.82 -17.71 9.42
CA GLN A 98 -8.28 -17.52 9.48
C GLN A 98 -9.02 -18.83 9.18
N ALA A 99 -8.66 -19.52 8.10
CA ALA A 99 -9.25 -20.80 7.73
C ALA A 99 -9.11 -21.85 8.84
N ARG A 100 -7.92 -21.97 9.45
CA ARG A 100 -7.69 -22.89 10.58
C ARG A 100 -8.58 -22.54 11.76
N SER A 101 -8.70 -21.25 12.11
CA SER A 101 -9.51 -20.80 13.24
C SER A 101 -11.01 -21.06 13.04
N GLU A 102 -11.54 -20.80 11.84
CA GLU A 102 -12.96 -20.99 11.53
C GLU A 102 -13.32 -22.47 11.37
N LEU A 103 -12.46 -23.27 10.72
CA LEU A 103 -12.67 -24.71 10.60
C LEU A 103 -12.61 -25.40 11.96
N ALA A 104 -11.68 -24.99 12.84
CA ALA A 104 -11.62 -25.48 14.20
C ALA A 104 -12.87 -25.10 15.01
N ALA A 105 -13.39 -23.88 14.85
CA ALA A 105 -14.65 -23.46 15.48
C ALA A 105 -15.86 -24.28 15.00
N GLN A 106 -15.83 -24.76 13.76
CA GLN A 106 -16.84 -25.66 13.18
C GLN A 106 -16.62 -27.14 13.54
N GLY A 107 -15.59 -27.46 14.34
CA GLY A 107 -15.23 -28.84 14.71
C GLY A 107 -14.69 -29.68 13.55
N THR A 108 -14.31 -29.06 12.44
CA THR A 108 -13.76 -29.74 11.25
C THR A 108 -12.24 -29.75 11.31
N VAL A 109 -11.62 -30.89 10.99
CA VAL A 109 -10.16 -31.02 10.95
C VAL A 109 -9.58 -30.10 9.86
N PRO A 110 -8.62 -29.21 10.17
CA PRO A 110 -8.03 -28.29 9.20
C PRO A 110 -7.09 -29.02 8.23
N SER A 111 -7.66 -29.66 7.20
CA SER A 111 -6.91 -30.25 6.09
C SER A 111 -6.68 -29.23 4.98
N GLU A 112 -5.66 -29.45 4.14
CA GLU A 112 -5.37 -28.58 2.99
C GLU A 112 -6.56 -28.48 2.01
N SER A 113 -7.32 -29.58 1.84
CA SER A 113 -8.52 -29.57 1.01
C SER A 113 -9.65 -28.76 1.64
N ALA A 114 -9.85 -28.86 2.96
CA ALA A 114 -10.85 -28.09 3.70
C ALA A 114 -10.53 -26.59 3.70
N MET A 115 -9.26 -26.21 3.88
CA MET A 115 -8.83 -24.81 3.80
C MET A 115 -9.05 -24.21 2.41
N ARG A 116 -8.83 -24.98 1.34
CA ARG A 116 -9.13 -24.53 -0.04
C ARG A 116 -10.62 -24.38 -0.30
N ALA A 117 -11.44 -25.34 0.14
CA ALA A 117 -12.89 -25.26 0.04
C ALA A 117 -13.44 -24.05 0.82
N TRP A 118 -12.93 -23.84 2.03
CA TRP A 118 -13.24 -22.65 2.83
C TRP A 118 -12.88 -21.36 2.09
N LYS A 119 -11.67 -21.27 1.50
CA LYS A 119 -11.25 -20.09 0.74
C LYS A 119 -12.20 -19.77 -0.41
N THR A 120 -12.58 -20.78 -1.20
CA THR A 120 -13.54 -20.58 -2.31
C THR A 120 -14.93 -20.14 -1.83
N ALA A 121 -15.39 -20.67 -0.69
CA ALA A 121 -16.65 -20.28 -0.09
C ALA A 121 -16.59 -18.87 0.51
N TYR A 122 -15.45 -18.49 1.08
CA TYR A 122 -15.20 -17.15 1.61
C TYR A 122 -15.15 -16.11 0.50
N ASP A 123 -14.40 -16.37 -0.58
CA ASP A 123 -14.28 -15.48 -1.74
C ASP A 123 -15.63 -15.28 -2.45
N SER A 124 -16.46 -16.33 -2.56
CA SER A 124 -17.80 -16.22 -3.14
C SER A 124 -18.76 -15.42 -2.24
N LYS A 125 -18.71 -15.60 -0.92
CA LYS A 125 -19.47 -14.75 0.02
C LYS A 125 -19.06 -13.29 -0.09
N LEU A 126 -17.75 -13.00 -0.11
CA LEU A 126 -17.24 -11.65 -0.22
C LEU A 126 -17.72 -10.98 -1.52
N ARG A 127 -17.64 -11.69 -2.65
CA ARG A 127 -18.13 -11.18 -3.94
C ARG A 127 -19.63 -10.91 -3.92
N ASN A 128 -20.43 -11.82 -3.37
CA ASN A 128 -21.87 -11.63 -3.24
C ASN A 128 -22.23 -10.42 -2.33
N THR A 129 -21.46 -10.17 -1.27
CA THR A 129 -21.66 -8.99 -0.41
C THR A 129 -21.32 -7.68 -1.11
N LEU A 130 -20.29 -7.67 -1.96
CA LEU A 130 -19.92 -6.51 -2.78
C LEU A 130 -21.01 -6.23 -3.84
N ASP A 131 -21.47 -7.27 -4.53
CA ASP A 131 -22.51 -7.16 -5.57
C ASP A 131 -23.87 -6.74 -4.95
N SER A 132 -24.19 -7.23 -3.75
CA SER A 132 -25.39 -6.82 -3.00
C SER A 132 -25.31 -5.40 -2.47
N SER A 133 -24.11 -4.93 -2.08
CA SER A 133 -23.89 -3.54 -1.66
C SER A 133 -23.91 -2.56 -2.85
N ALA A 134 -23.48 -3.02 -4.03
CA ALA A 134 -23.57 -2.26 -5.28
C ALA A 134 -24.99 -2.24 -5.88
N SER A 135 -25.78 -3.28 -5.62
CA SER A 135 -27.18 -3.41 -6.07
C SER A 135 -28.21 -2.98 -5.03
N ALA A 136 -27.77 -2.49 -3.86
CA ALA A 136 -28.67 -1.81 -2.94
C ALA A 136 -29.26 -0.61 -3.71
N PRO A 137 -30.60 -0.55 -3.91
CA PRO A 137 -31.21 0.63 -4.48
C PRO A 137 -30.78 1.81 -3.60
N THR A 138 -30.51 2.95 -4.24
CA THR A 138 -30.54 4.25 -3.56
C THR A 138 -31.96 4.43 -3.03
N THR A 139 -32.30 3.74 -1.94
CA THR A 139 -33.45 4.05 -1.12
C THR A 139 -33.13 5.42 -0.57
N SER A 140 -33.68 6.43 -1.23
CA SER A 140 -33.80 7.79 -0.77
C SER A 140 -34.04 7.79 0.74
N VAL A 141 -32.99 8.05 1.51
CA VAL A 141 -33.17 8.66 2.82
C VAL A 141 -33.92 9.96 2.52
N PRO A 142 -35.11 10.18 3.08
CA PRO A 142 -35.80 11.44 2.86
C PRO A 142 -34.84 12.55 3.25
N ALA A 143 -34.61 13.51 2.36
CA ALA A 143 -33.60 14.57 2.50
C ALA A 143 -33.72 15.39 3.81
N ALA A 144 -34.82 15.23 4.55
CA ALA A 144 -35.04 15.77 5.88
C ALA A 144 -34.15 15.14 6.98
N GLN A 145 -33.90 13.81 6.97
CA GLN A 145 -33.18 13.14 8.06
C GLN A 145 -31.65 13.32 7.97
N THR A 146 -31.10 13.39 6.76
CA THR A 146 -29.66 13.64 6.55
C THR A 146 -29.27 15.08 6.86
N ALA A 147 -30.19 16.04 6.72
CA ALA A 147 -29.96 17.45 7.06
C ALA A 147 -29.95 17.68 8.59
N GLU A 148 -30.85 17.02 9.33
CA GLU A 148 -30.87 17.05 10.80
C GLU A 148 -29.64 16.35 11.41
N GLY A 149 -29.25 15.17 10.90
CA GLY A 149 -28.05 14.48 11.39
C GLY A 149 -26.77 15.27 11.11
N ARG A 150 -26.66 15.92 9.95
CA ARG A 150 -25.49 16.74 9.60
C ARG A 150 -25.39 18.01 10.43
N SER A 151 -26.52 18.61 10.82
CA SER A 151 -26.53 19.80 11.70
C SER A 151 -26.19 19.45 13.14
N GLN A 152 -26.63 18.30 13.66
CA GLN A 152 -26.21 17.81 14.98
C GLN A 152 -24.70 17.53 15.06
N VAL A 153 -24.13 16.84 14.07
CA VAL A 153 -22.69 16.54 14.03
C VAL A 153 -21.85 17.81 13.92
N LEU A 154 -22.30 18.82 13.15
CA LEU A 154 -21.63 20.12 13.09
C LEU A 154 -21.71 20.87 14.43
N GLN A 155 -22.83 20.78 15.15
CA GLN A 155 -23.01 21.41 16.45
C GLN A 155 -22.14 20.75 17.54
N GLU A 156 -21.99 19.42 17.52
CA GLU A 156 -21.06 18.70 18.39
C GLU A 156 -19.59 19.07 18.10
N LEU A 157 -19.23 19.24 16.82
CA LEU A 157 -17.89 19.68 16.44
C LEU A 157 -17.59 21.12 16.88
N GLU A 158 -18.58 22.02 16.83
CA GLU A 158 -18.43 23.39 17.32
C GLU A 158 -18.30 23.44 18.85
N LEU A 159 -19.05 22.61 19.58
CA LEU A 159 -18.91 22.47 21.03
C LEU A 159 -17.53 21.90 21.41
N ALA A 160 -17.08 20.83 20.74
CA ALA A 160 -15.76 20.25 20.96
C ALA A 160 -14.63 21.23 20.63
N LYS A 161 -14.83 22.09 19.62
CA LYS A 161 -13.88 23.15 19.27
C LYS A 161 -13.84 24.24 20.34
N GLN A 162 -14.99 24.66 20.89
CA GLN A 162 -15.05 25.64 21.97
C GLN A 162 -14.42 25.12 23.27
N GLU A 163 -14.65 23.85 23.62
CA GLU A 163 -14.01 23.21 24.78
C GLU A 163 -12.49 23.23 24.64
N LYS A 164 -11.99 22.93 23.44
CA LYS A 164 -10.55 22.93 23.15
C LYS A 164 -9.92 24.32 23.16
N THR A 165 -10.66 25.37 22.78
CA THR A 165 -10.16 26.76 22.86
C THR A 165 -10.34 27.39 24.24
N GLY A 166 -11.34 26.98 25.03
CA GLY A 166 -11.56 27.49 26.39
C GLY A 166 -10.59 26.92 27.43
N GLY A 167 -9.92 25.81 27.12
CA GLY A 167 -8.87 25.22 27.97
C GLY A 167 -7.49 25.89 27.88
N VAL A 168 -7.30 26.84 26.95
CA VAL A 168 -5.99 27.51 26.73
C VAL A 168 -5.83 28.78 27.59
N ASP A 169 -6.89 29.32 28.18
CA ASP A 169 -6.86 30.55 29.00
C ASP A 169 -6.94 30.32 30.53
N ARG A 170 -6.68 29.08 31.00
CA ARG A 170 -6.68 28.75 32.46
C ARG A 170 -5.37 28.19 33.02
N THR A 171 -4.26 28.51 32.38
CA THR A 171 -2.91 28.35 32.95
C THR A 171 -2.05 29.52 32.54
#